data_AF-A0A4Y8C5Z9-F1
#
_entry.id   AF-A0A4Y8C5Z9-F1
#
_cell.length_a   1.000
_cell.length_b   1.000
_cell.length_c   1.000
_cell.angle_alpha   90.00
_cell.angle_beta   90.00
_cell.angle_gamma   90.00
#
_symmetry.space_group_name_H-M   'P 1'
#
loop_
_entity.id
_entity.type
_entity.pdbx_description
1 polymer ?
#
loop_
_entity_poly.entity_id
_entity_poly.type
_entity_poly.pdbx_seq_one_letter_code
_entity_poly.pdbx_strand_id
1 'polypeptide(L)' 'KGISREEAYKIVQRNAMKVWADLQNGKAAINEKNESLFLLALLSDEDLRKSLSEEDVRKCFDYNYYTKNVDAIFKRTFK' A
#
# COMPACT_ATOMS: atom_id res chain seq x y z
N LYS A 1 4.41 -1.21 14.47
CA LYS A 1 5.38 -0.11 14.69
C LYS A 1 4.77 0.99 15.55
N GLY A 2 4.62 0.78 16.86
CA GLY A 2 4.30 1.83 17.83
C GLY A 2 2.91 2.52 17.78
N ILE A 3 2.20 2.50 16.65
CA ILE A 3 0.88 3.15 16.50
C ILE A 3 -0.28 2.22 16.87
N SER A 4 -1.37 2.80 17.38
CA SER A 4 -2.61 2.07 17.61
C SER A 4 -3.24 1.67 16.27
N ARG A 5 -4.06 0.61 16.30
CA ARG A 5 -4.79 0.13 15.12
C ARG A 5 -5.72 1.22 14.56
N GLU A 6 -6.36 1.99 15.43
CA GLU A 6 -7.26 3.07 15.05
C GLU A 6 -6.52 4.19 14.32
N GLU A 7 -5.38 4.63 14.84
CA GLU A 7 -4.56 5.66 14.20
C GLU A 7 -4.01 5.18 12.85
N ALA A 8 -3.59 3.91 12.77
CA ALA A 8 -3.19 3.29 11.50
C ALA A 8 -4.34 3.33 10.47
N TYR A 9 -5.57 3.00 10.88
CA TYR A 9 -6.73 3.05 9.99
C TYR A 9 -7.03 4.47 9.52
N LYS A 10 -7.00 5.47 10.42
CA LYS A 10 -7.26 6.87 10.06
C LYS A 10 -6.28 7.36 9.00
N ILE A 11 -4.98 7.09 9.18
CA ILE A 11 -3.93 7.49 8.23
C ILE A 11 -4.16 6.82 6.87
N VAL A 12 -4.37 5.50 6.85
CA VAL A 12 -4.57 4.74 5.60
C VAL A 12 -5.85 5.22 4.88
N GLN A 13 -6.95 5.36 5.60
CA GLN A 13 -8.24 5.78 5.05
C GLN A 13 -8.17 7.19 4.46
N ARG A 14 -7.54 8.14 5.17
CA ARG A 14 -7.34 9.51 4.69
C ARG A 14 -6.58 9.53 3.36
N ASN A 15 -5.50 8.77 3.25
CA ASN A 15 -4.73 8.70 2.01
C ASN A 15 -5.48 7.99 0.88
N ALA A 16 -6.21 6.92 1.19
CA ALA A 16 -7.04 6.22 0.21
C ALA A 16 -8.12 7.14 -0.37
N MET A 17 -8.80 7.94 0.48
CA MET A 17 -9.81 8.90 0.04
C MET A 17 -9.24 9.99 -0.88
N LYS A 18 -8.04 10.50 -0.56
CA LYS A 18 -7.34 11.47 -1.43
C LYS A 18 -7.06 10.89 -2.81
N VAL A 19 -6.52 9.67 -2.86
CA VAL A 19 -6.24 8.97 -4.12
C VAL A 19 -7.52 8.71 -4.89
N TRP A 20 -8.60 8.31 -4.23
CA TRP A 20 -9.87 8.09 -4.90
C TRP A 20 -10.43 9.35 -5.56
N ALA A 21 -10.37 10.49 -4.86
CA ALA A 21 -10.75 11.79 -5.43
C ALA A 21 -9.83 12.18 -6.60
N ASP A 22 -8.53 11.94 -6.48
CA ASP A 22 -7.56 12.20 -7.55
C ASP A 22 -7.83 11.37 -8.81
N LEU A 23 -8.15 10.08 -8.65
CA LEU A 23 -8.54 9.20 -9.74
C LEU A 23 -9.83 9.66 -10.41
N GLN A 24 -10.81 10.13 -9.63
CA GLN A 24 -12.06 10.70 -10.16
C GLN A 24 -11.81 11.98 -10.99
N ASN A 25 -10.77 12.76 -10.65
CA ASN A 25 -10.33 13.92 -11.41
C ASN A 25 -9.46 13.56 -12.63
N GLY A 26 -9.33 12.28 -12.98
CA GLY A 26 -8.62 11.82 -14.17
C GLY A 26 -7.10 11.66 -13.98
N LYS A 27 -6.58 11.71 -12.75
CA LYS A 27 -5.17 11.36 -12.50
C LYS A 27 -4.95 9.87 -12.75
N ALA A 28 -3.78 9.54 -13.29
CA ALA A 28 -3.38 8.15 -13.49
C ALA A 28 -3.14 7.45 -12.14
N ALA A 29 -3.57 6.19 -12.04
CA ALA A 29 -3.36 5.36 -10.85
C ALA A 29 -1.89 4.97 -10.63
N ILE A 30 -1.07 5.13 -11.66
CA ILE A 30 0.33 4.74 -11.69
C ILE A 30 1.12 5.89 -12.31
N ASN A 31 2.32 6.17 -11.79
CA ASN A 31 3.23 7.17 -12.36
C ASN A 31 4.14 6.56 -13.46
N GLU A 32 5.02 7.39 -14.04
CA GLU A 32 5.98 6.98 -15.08
C GLU A 32 6.98 5.90 -14.61
N LYS A 33 7.16 5.73 -13.30
CA LYS A 33 8.06 4.74 -12.69
C LYS A 33 7.32 3.44 -12.31
N ASN A 34 6.08 3.28 -12.77
CA ASN A 34 5.23 2.15 -12.43
C ASN A 34 4.89 2.04 -10.93
N GLU A 35 4.90 3.16 -10.20
CA GLU A 35 4.52 3.23 -8.79
C GLU A 35 3.07 3.67 -8.64
N SER A 36 2.33 3.04 -7.72
CA SER A 36 0.94 3.41 -7.43
C SER A 36 0.85 4.83 -6.88
N LEU A 37 -0.16 5.59 -7.34
CA LEU A 37 -0.51 6.89 -6.77
C LEU A 37 -0.79 6.79 -5.26
N PHE A 38 -1.29 5.65 -4.77
CA PHE A 38 -1.48 5.39 -3.35
C PHE A 38 -0.18 5.22 -2.57
N LEU A 39 0.81 4.56 -3.16
CA LEU A 39 2.15 4.50 -2.59
C LEU A 39 2.74 5.91 -2.46
N LEU A 40 2.63 6.73 -3.51
CA LEU A 40 3.12 8.11 -3.48
C LEU A 40 2.42 8.96 -2.42
N ALA A 41 1.09 8.81 -2.28
CA ALA A 41 0.32 9.51 -1.26
C ALA A 41 0.78 9.12 0.16
N LEU A 42 1.01 7.84 0.42
CA LEU A 42 1.52 7.35 1.70
C LEU A 42 2.95 7.82 1.99
N LEU A 43 3.84 7.79 0.99
CA LEU A 43 5.21 8.28 1.15
C LEU A 43 5.28 9.79 1.43
N SER A 44 4.26 10.53 0.99
CA SER A 44 4.11 11.96 1.23
C SER A 44 3.38 12.29 2.54
N ASP A 45 2.88 11.30 3.28
CA ASP A 45 2.17 11.51 4.54
C ASP A 45 3.14 11.54 5.73
N GLU A 46 3.36 12.71 6.31
CA GLU A 46 4.30 12.90 7.42
C GLU A 46 3.92 12.08 8.67
N ASP A 47 2.64 11.88 8.96
CA ASP A 47 2.19 11.11 10.13
C ASP A 47 2.54 9.62 9.95
N LEU A 48 2.41 9.12 8.72
CA LEU A 48 2.89 7.78 8.37
C LEU A 48 4.42 7.70 8.47
N ARG A 49 5.15 8.69 7.95
CA ARG A 49 6.63 8.69 7.90
C ARG A 49 7.28 8.79 9.28
N LYS A 50 6.58 9.34 10.29
CA LYS A 50 7.00 9.26 11.70
C LYS A 50 7.02 7.82 12.23
N SER A 51 6.19 6.95 11.67
CA SER A 51 5.97 5.59 12.16
C SER A 51 6.67 4.51 11.31
N LEU A 52 6.82 4.75 10.01
CA LEU A 52 7.35 3.81 9.02
C LEU A 52 8.40 4.46 8.14
N SER A 53 9.48 3.73 7.86
CA SER A 53 10.45 4.14 6.85
C SER A 53 9.85 3.96 5.46
N GLU A 54 10.42 4.64 4.45
CA GLU A 54 9.97 4.52 3.07
C GLU A 54 10.13 3.09 2.57
N GLU A 55 11.22 2.43 2.96
CA GLU A 55 11.46 1.03 2.62
C GLU A 55 10.38 0.11 3.19
N ASP A 56 9.93 0.35 4.44
CA ASP A 56 8.83 -0.44 5.03
C ASP A 56 7.54 -0.26 4.24
N VAL A 57 7.20 0.98 3.87
CA VAL A 57 5.99 1.27 3.11
C VAL A 57 6.08 0.60 1.75
N ARG A 58 7.21 0.71 1.04
CA ARG A 58 7.41 0.07 -0.27
C ARG A 58 7.33 -1.45 -0.20
N LYS A 59 7.85 -2.09 0.85
CA LYS A 59 7.72 -3.53 1.09
C LYS A 59 6.26 -3.98 1.19
N CYS A 60 5.36 -3.14 1.71
CA CYS A 60 3.92 -3.45 1.73
C CYS A 60 3.27 -3.48 0.34
N PHE A 61 3.93 -2.97 -0.70
CA PHE A 61 3.45 -3.00 -2.08
C PHE A 61 4.13 -4.09 -2.92
N ASP A 62 4.97 -4.95 -2.32
CA ASP A 62 5.55 -6.10 -3.01
C ASP A 62 4.55 -7.27 -3.06
N TYR A 63 4.04 -7.57 -4.25
CA TYR A 63 3.11 -8.68 -4.48
C TYR A 63 3.71 -10.04 -4.13
N ASN A 64 5.02 -10.24 -4.31
CA ASN A 64 5.66 -11.53 -4.07
C ASN A 64 5.51 -11.98 -2.61
N TYR A 65 5.51 -11.03 -1.68
CA TYR A 65 5.28 -11.31 -0.27
C TYR A 65 3.92 -11.97 -0.04
N TYR A 66 2.89 -11.53 -0.75
CA TYR A 66 1.51 -12.01 -0.62
C TYR A 66 1.23 -13.25 -1.45
N THR A 67 1.94 -13.47 -2.56
CA THR A 67 1.76 -14.64 -3.44
C THR A 67 2.67 -15.81 -3.14
N LYS A 68 3.63 -15.69 -2.20
CA LYS A 68 4.62 -16.74 -1.86
C LYS A 68 4.06 -18.13 -1.54
N ASN A 69 2.80 -18.23 -1.13
CA ASN A 69 2.17 -19.49 -0.75
C ASN A 69 1.26 -20.08 -1.83
N VAL A 70 1.12 -19.41 -2.99
CA VAL A 70 0.23 -19.86 -4.07
C VAL A 70 0.59 -21.28 -4.52
N ASP A 71 1.87 -21.55 -4.80
CA ASP A 71 2.33 -22.87 -5.25
C ASP A 71 2.04 -23.97 -4.22
N ALA A 72 2.24 -23.67 -2.92
CA ALA A 72 1.97 -24.59 -1.84
C ALA A 72 0.48 -24.95 -1.75
N ILE A 73 -0.41 -23.98 -1.96
CA ILE A 73 -1.86 -24.19 -2.00
C ILE A 73 -2.24 -25.05 -3.21
N PHE A 74 -1.74 -24.73 -4.41
CA PHE A 74 -2.05 -25.48 -5.62
C PHE A 74 -1.59 -26.94 -5.52
N LYS A 75 -0.38 -27.18 -5.00
CA LYS A 75 0.15 -28.54 -4.77
C LYS A 75 -0.70 -29.36 -3.79
N ARG A 76 -1.39 -28.70 -2.86
CA ARG A 76 -2.30 -29.37 -1.91
C ARG A 76 -3.65 -29.70 -2.54
N THR A 77 -4.19 -28.82 -3.38
CA THR A 77 -5.55 -28.93 -3.90
C THR A 77 -5.66 -29.85 -5.12
N PHE A 78 -4.65 -29.87 -6.00
CA PHE A 78 -4.69 -30.62 -7.26
C PHE A 78 -3.89 -31.94 -7.21
N LYS A 79 -4.09 -32.71 -6.14
CA LYS A 79 -3.62 -34.11 -6.06
C LYS A 79 -4.61 -35.07 -6.67
#